data_AF-K2JLH5-F1
#
_entry.id   AF-K2JLH5-F1
#
_cell.length_a   1.000
_cell.length_b   1.000
_cell.length_c   1.000
_cell.angle_alpha   90.00
_cell.angle_beta   90.00
_cell.angle_gamma   90.00
#
_symmetry.space_group_name_H-M   'P 1'
#
loop_
_entity.id
_entity.type
_entity.pdbx_description
1 polymer ?
#
loop_
_entity_poly.entity_id
_entity_poly.type
_entity_poly.pdbx_seq_one_letter_code
_entity_poly.pdbx_strand_id
1 'polypeptide(L)'
;MYVVRSTTGAKPQMLGFIIENRDPDAIRGQLREQLSNFFSVFYKKESEANAAIDKTLSSLSGLIDKAASDSSVDGFDIRLSQVATQYSAGGSSLASILGIGIEAGLSRDGKVAVEDTKVADVAGNAVPLTEKELSVGFKDARYTRTDSTLGGATGGASGNERLQKAMDQLRETQDALDRFRKGDTGALKPLLERLMGNSGFSVSA
;
A
#
# COMPACT_ATOMS: atom_id res chain seq x y z
N MET A 1 -7.74 -15.65 18.44
CA MET A 1 -6.30 -15.35 18.31
C MET A 1 -5.78 -16.06 17.07
N TYR A 2 -5.74 -15.39 15.92
CA TYR A 2 -5.24 -15.99 14.68
C TYR A 2 -3.74 -15.76 14.59
N VAL A 3 -2.97 -16.76 15.04
CA VAL A 3 -1.51 -16.79 14.89
C VAL A 3 -1.20 -17.50 13.58
N VAL A 4 -0.80 -16.76 12.56
CA VAL A 4 -0.30 -17.38 11.33
C VAL A 4 1.14 -17.80 11.60
N ARG A 5 1.36 -19.11 11.77
CA ARG A 5 2.69 -19.68 11.49
C ARG A 5 2.92 -19.54 10.00
N SER A 6 4.11 -19.14 9.58
CA SER A 6 4.57 -19.30 8.19
C SER A 6 4.41 -20.78 7.80
N THR A 7 3.32 -21.12 7.10
CA THR A 7 2.97 -22.51 6.72
C THR A 7 3.37 -22.87 5.29
N THR A 8 4.28 -22.14 4.68
CA THR A 8 4.94 -22.62 3.47
C THR A 8 6.33 -23.12 3.84
N GLY A 9 6.58 -24.43 3.64
CA GLY A 9 7.91 -25.05 3.68
C GLY A 9 8.88 -24.53 2.60
N ALA A 10 8.55 -23.43 1.93
CA ALA A 10 9.50 -22.54 1.30
C ALA A 10 9.62 -21.33 2.22
N LYS A 11 10.81 -21.09 2.80
CA LYS A 11 11.12 -19.87 3.57
C LYS A 11 10.55 -18.68 2.77
N PRO A 12 9.47 -18.01 3.20
CA PRO A 12 9.15 -16.72 2.59
C PRO A 12 10.41 -15.88 2.79
N GLN A 13 10.90 -15.23 1.73
CA GLN A 13 11.97 -14.26 1.90
C GLN A 13 11.37 -13.14 2.74
N MET A 14 11.47 -13.25 4.06
CA MET A 14 11.08 -12.21 4.99
C MET A 14 12.02 -11.05 4.74
N LEU A 15 11.52 -9.99 4.12
CA LEU A 15 12.21 -8.72 4.06
C LEU A 15 11.98 -8.09 5.44
N GLY A 16 12.76 -8.50 6.43
CA GLY A 16 12.55 -8.11 7.82
C GLY A 16 13.88 -7.99 8.53
N PHE A 17 13.86 -7.44 9.74
CA PHE A 17 15.06 -7.29 10.54
C PHE A 17 14.75 -7.45 12.02
N ILE A 18 15.77 -7.90 12.75
CA ILE A 18 15.77 -7.95 14.21
C ILE A 18 16.19 -6.57 14.73
N ILE A 19 15.50 -6.07 15.73
CA ILE A 19 15.83 -4.79 16.35
C ILE A 19 17.08 -4.97 17.21
N GLU A 20 18.20 -4.43 16.74
CA GLU A 20 19.48 -4.45 17.47
C GLU A 20 19.61 -3.25 18.41
N ASN A 21 19.04 -2.11 18.01
CA ASN A 21 19.02 -0.88 18.78
C ASN A 21 17.57 -0.36 18.87
N ARG A 22 17.06 -0.23 20.10
CA ARG A 22 15.68 0.22 20.36
C ARG A 22 15.49 1.72 20.27
N ASP A 23 16.53 2.47 19.91
CA ASP A 23 16.40 3.88 19.55
C ASP A 23 15.45 4.05 18.33
N PRO A 24 14.41 4.90 18.40
CA PRO A 24 13.45 5.07 17.32
C PRO A 24 14.08 5.47 15.98
N ASP A 25 15.16 6.27 15.99
CA ASP A 25 15.82 6.71 14.77
C ASP A 25 16.70 5.60 14.18
N ALA A 26 17.29 4.74 15.02
CA ALA A 26 17.95 3.52 14.56
C ALA A 26 16.96 2.55 13.88
N ILE A 27 15.78 2.33 14.49
CA ILE A 27 14.71 1.49 13.91
C ILE A 27 14.23 2.08 12.58
N ARG A 28 14.03 3.41 12.51
CA ARG A 28 13.70 4.10 11.25
C ARG A 28 14.77 3.90 10.20
N GLY A 29 16.05 3.96 10.56
CA GLY A 29 17.17 3.71 9.66
C GLY A 29 17.12 2.31 9.05
N GLN A 30 16.93 1.28 9.89
CA GLN A 30 16.81 -0.11 9.44
C GLN A 30 15.58 -0.32 8.54
N LEU A 31 14.43 0.24 8.91
CA LEU A 31 13.24 0.22 8.05
C LEU A 31 13.49 0.91 6.70
N ARG A 32 14.16 2.08 6.71
CA ARG A 32 14.47 2.82 5.49
C ARG A 32 15.28 1.97 4.51
N GLU A 33 16.28 1.25 5.01
CA GLU A 33 17.12 0.37 4.20
C GLU A 33 16.29 -0.76 3.56
N GLN A 34 15.44 -1.44 4.35
CA GLN A 34 14.56 -2.49 3.83
C GLN A 34 13.54 -1.95 2.81
N LEU A 35 12.95 -0.79 3.09
CA LEU A 35 12.01 -0.14 2.19
C LEU A 35 12.70 0.35 0.91
N SER A 36 13.97 0.79 0.96
CA SER A 36 14.71 1.19 -0.23
C SER A 36 14.81 0.06 -1.26
N ASN A 37 15.11 -1.17 -0.79
CA ASN A 37 15.12 -2.36 -1.65
C ASN A 37 13.77 -2.57 -2.35
N PHE A 38 12.67 -2.36 -1.62
CA PHE A 38 11.33 -2.47 -2.16
C PHE A 38 11.01 -1.37 -3.19
N PHE A 39 11.16 -0.11 -2.79
CA PHE A 39 10.73 1.05 -3.56
C PHE A 39 11.60 1.27 -4.81
N SER A 40 12.84 0.80 -4.82
CA SER A 40 13.71 0.83 -6.01
C SER A 40 13.12 0.12 -7.23
N VAL A 41 12.24 -0.86 -7.02
CA VAL A 41 11.56 -1.59 -8.11
C VAL A 41 10.44 -0.76 -8.75
N PHE A 42 9.80 0.10 -7.97
CA PHE A 42 8.63 0.88 -8.42
C PHE A 42 9.00 2.25 -8.97
N TYR A 43 10.14 2.81 -8.54
CA TYR A 43 10.54 4.17 -8.86
C TYR A 43 11.86 4.19 -9.64
N LYS A 44 11.85 4.85 -10.80
CA LYS A 44 13.06 5.07 -11.61
C LYS A 44 13.93 6.19 -11.04
N LYS A 45 13.33 7.17 -10.35
CA LYS A 45 14.04 8.29 -9.74
C LYS A 45 14.16 8.07 -8.24
N GLU A 46 15.39 8.17 -7.76
CA GLU A 46 15.72 8.00 -6.35
C GLU A 46 14.96 9.00 -5.44
N SER A 47 14.76 10.23 -5.91
CA SER A 47 14.01 11.25 -5.17
C SER A 47 12.55 10.88 -4.93
N GLU A 48 11.90 10.24 -5.91
CA GLU A 48 10.50 9.80 -5.79
C GLU A 48 10.39 8.58 -4.88
N ALA A 49 11.35 7.65 -4.99
CA ALA A 49 11.48 6.51 -4.08
C ALA A 49 11.64 6.97 -2.62
N ASN A 50 12.56 7.91 -2.37
CA ASN A 50 12.80 8.48 -1.05
C ASN A 50 11.55 9.14 -0.47
N ALA A 51 10.81 9.90 -1.27
CA ALA A 51 9.56 10.52 -0.81
C ALA A 51 8.49 9.48 -0.42
N ALA A 52 8.38 8.38 -1.17
CA ALA A 52 7.47 7.29 -0.83
C ALA A 52 7.91 6.52 0.43
N ILE A 53 9.22 6.30 0.61
CA ILE A 53 9.80 5.71 1.82
C ILE A 53 9.51 6.59 3.04
N ASP A 54 9.72 7.90 2.95
CA ASP A 54 9.48 8.85 4.05
C ASP A 54 7.99 8.87 4.48
N LYS A 55 7.07 8.83 3.51
CA LYS A 55 5.65 8.68 3.79
C LYS A 55 5.32 7.35 4.46
N THR A 56 5.92 6.26 3.98
CA THR A 56 5.74 4.93 4.56
C THR A 56 6.20 4.93 6.02
N LEU A 57 7.43 5.39 6.30
CA LEU A 57 7.98 5.51 7.66
C LEU A 57 7.08 6.38 8.56
N SER A 58 6.54 7.47 8.02
CA SER A 58 5.61 8.33 8.76
C SER A 58 4.32 7.59 9.14
N SER A 59 3.76 6.78 8.23
CA SER A 59 2.58 5.95 8.53
C SER A 59 2.85 4.83 9.54
N LEU A 60 4.10 4.34 9.57
CA LEU A 60 4.58 3.30 10.48
C LEU A 60 5.06 3.84 11.84
N SER A 61 5.07 5.17 12.05
CA SER A 61 5.54 5.82 13.29
C SER A 61 5.03 5.16 14.57
N GLY A 62 3.72 4.88 14.67
CA GLY A 62 3.16 4.20 15.85
C GLY A 62 3.68 2.77 16.08
N LEU A 63 4.05 2.04 15.02
CA LEU A 63 4.72 0.73 15.17
C LEU A 63 6.18 0.89 15.59
N ILE A 64 6.87 1.90 15.07
CA ILE A 64 8.25 2.24 15.45
C ILE A 64 8.32 2.60 16.93
N ASP A 65 7.43 3.47 17.40
CA ASP A 65 7.37 3.88 18.80
C ASP A 65 7.05 2.69 19.72
N LYS A 66 6.17 1.79 19.26
CA LYS A 66 5.86 0.54 19.98
C LYS A 66 7.06 -0.41 20.03
N ALA A 67 7.77 -0.59 18.91
CA ALA A 67 8.98 -1.42 18.84
C ALA A 67 10.11 -0.89 19.76
N ALA A 68 10.25 0.43 19.85
CA ALA A 68 11.21 1.09 20.72
C ALA A 68 10.88 0.88 22.22
N SER A 69 9.60 0.97 22.58
CA SER A 69 9.14 0.92 23.98
C SER A 69 8.85 -0.48 24.51
N ASP A 70 8.48 -1.44 23.66
CA ASP A 70 8.07 -2.79 24.04
C ASP A 70 9.19 -3.81 23.84
N SER A 71 9.81 -4.21 24.96
CA SER A 71 10.90 -5.20 25.00
C SER A 71 10.55 -6.58 24.45
N SER A 72 9.26 -6.92 24.34
CA SER A 72 8.81 -8.20 23.79
C SER A 72 8.69 -8.21 22.26
N VAL A 73 8.89 -7.06 21.60
CA VAL A 73 9.09 -6.98 20.14
C VAL A 73 10.53 -7.33 19.83
N ASP A 74 10.75 -8.29 18.93
CA ASP A 74 12.08 -8.72 18.49
C ASP A 74 12.49 -8.12 17.13
N GLY A 75 11.53 -7.68 16.31
CA GLY A 75 11.82 -7.23 14.97
C GLY A 75 10.63 -6.63 14.21
N PHE A 76 10.88 -6.35 12.93
CA PHE A 76 9.85 -6.07 11.93
C PHE A 76 9.86 -7.15 10.86
N ASP A 77 8.67 -7.59 10.46
CA ASP A 77 8.45 -8.37 9.24
C ASP A 77 7.80 -7.46 8.20
N ILE A 78 8.33 -7.48 6.98
CA ILE A 78 7.82 -6.71 5.84
C ILE A 78 7.61 -7.65 4.67
N ARG A 79 6.46 -7.54 4.03
CA ARG A 79 6.14 -8.31 2.83
C ARG A 79 5.29 -7.54 1.85
N LEU A 80 5.34 -7.99 0.60
CA LEU A 80 4.43 -7.57 -0.44
C LEU A 80 3.00 -7.97 -0.08
N SER A 81 2.08 -7.03 -0.25
CA SER A 81 0.65 -7.28 -0.13
C SER A 81 -0.09 -6.82 -1.37
N GLN A 82 -1.29 -7.34 -1.52
CA GLN A 82 -2.25 -6.97 -2.54
C GLN A 82 -3.41 -6.24 -1.85
N VAL A 83 -3.80 -5.08 -2.39
CA VAL A 83 -4.89 -4.26 -1.83
C VAL A 83 -5.94 -4.03 -2.90
N ALA A 84 -7.11 -4.65 -2.74
CA ALA A 84 -8.28 -4.39 -3.55
C ALA A 84 -9.15 -3.31 -2.89
N THR A 85 -9.32 -2.16 -3.53
CA THR A 85 -10.23 -1.11 -3.07
C THR A 85 -11.52 -1.19 -3.88
N GLN A 86 -12.59 -1.59 -3.20
CA GLN A 86 -13.94 -1.66 -3.74
C GLN A 86 -14.66 -0.34 -3.48
N TYR A 87 -14.97 0.36 -4.56
CA TYR A 87 -15.73 1.59 -4.54
C TYR A 87 -17.22 1.27 -4.60
N SER A 88 -18.00 1.77 -3.64
CA SER A 88 -19.45 1.53 -3.59
C SER A 88 -20.24 2.82 -3.48
N ALA A 89 -21.42 2.86 -4.12
CA ALA A 89 -22.40 3.93 -3.97
C ALA A 89 -23.81 3.33 -3.87
N GLY A 90 -24.61 3.82 -2.92
CA GLY A 90 -26.00 3.37 -2.75
C GLY A 90 -26.17 1.87 -2.49
N GLY A 91 -25.17 1.20 -1.92
CA GLY A 91 -25.19 -0.25 -1.64
C GLY A 91 -24.75 -1.15 -2.79
N SER A 92 -24.38 -0.58 -3.95
CA SER A 92 -23.87 -1.33 -5.11
C SER A 92 -22.37 -1.10 -5.30
N SER A 93 -21.63 -2.17 -5.64
CA SER A 93 -20.22 -2.08 -6.04
C SER A 93 -20.12 -1.46 -7.43
N LEU A 94 -19.37 -0.36 -7.54
CA LEU A 94 -19.18 0.40 -8.78
C LEU A 94 -17.91 -0.03 -9.51
N ALA A 95 -16.81 -0.16 -8.77
CA ALA A 95 -15.51 -0.48 -9.32
C ALA A 95 -14.62 -1.13 -8.27
N SER A 96 -13.65 -1.93 -8.73
CA SER A 96 -12.60 -2.48 -7.88
C SER A 96 -11.26 -2.15 -8.50
N ILE A 97 -10.40 -1.45 -7.75
CA ILE A 97 -9.02 -1.19 -8.15
C ILE A 97 -8.12 -2.13 -7.37
N LEU A 98 -7.29 -2.88 -8.10
CA LEU A 98 -6.28 -3.73 -7.52
C LEU A 98 -4.92 -3.04 -7.51
N GLY A 99 -4.33 -2.90 -6.33
CA GLY A 99 -3.01 -2.32 -6.12
C GLY A 99 -2.06 -3.27 -5.42
N ILE A 100 -0.78 -2.91 -5.45
CA ILE A 100 0.29 -3.51 -4.65
C ILE A 100 0.49 -2.63 -3.41
N GLY A 101 0.79 -3.25 -2.28
CA GLY A 101 1.13 -2.58 -1.05
C GLY A 101 2.29 -3.25 -0.33
N ILE A 102 2.69 -2.63 0.77
CA ILE A 102 3.66 -3.10 1.74
C ILE A 102 2.90 -3.36 3.02
N GLU A 103 2.95 -4.60 3.49
CA GLU A 103 2.54 -4.94 4.84
C GLU A 103 3.78 -4.94 5.73
N ALA A 104 3.74 -4.18 6.82
CA ALA A 104 4.77 -4.16 7.85
C ALA A 104 4.13 -4.47 9.19
N GLY A 105 4.72 -5.40 9.94
CA GLY A 105 4.24 -5.77 11.25
C GLY A 105 5.35 -6.04 12.25
N LEU A 106 5.02 -5.90 13.55
CA LEU A 106 5.96 -6.20 14.63
C LEU A 106 6.07 -7.70 14.81
N SER A 107 7.29 -8.19 14.80
CA SER A 107 7.62 -9.58 15.10
C SER A 107 7.83 -9.78 16.60
N ARG A 108 7.37 -10.92 17.09
CA ARG A 108 7.56 -11.44 18.45
C ARG A 108 7.74 -12.95 18.35
N ASP A 109 8.91 -13.44 18.73
CA ASP A 109 9.32 -14.84 18.56
C ASP A 109 9.10 -15.34 17.12
N GLY A 110 9.44 -14.49 16.14
CA GLY A 110 9.25 -14.77 14.71
C GLY A 110 7.79 -14.86 14.25
N LYS A 111 6.85 -14.25 14.98
CA LYS A 111 5.43 -14.19 14.63
C LYS A 111 4.94 -12.75 14.63
N VAL A 112 4.03 -12.46 13.71
CA VAL A 112 3.35 -11.16 13.62
C VAL A 112 1.88 -11.32 13.99
N ALA A 113 1.36 -10.39 14.77
CA ALA A 113 -0.06 -10.31 15.11
C ALA A 113 -0.77 -9.29 14.22
N VAL A 114 -2.07 -9.50 13.99
CA VAL A 114 -2.89 -8.64 13.13
C VAL A 114 -2.90 -7.20 13.66
N GLU A 115 -3.07 -7.05 14.97
CA GLU A 115 -3.10 -5.77 15.69
C GLU A 115 -1.76 -5.00 15.65
N ASP A 116 -0.67 -5.70 15.37
CA ASP A 116 0.68 -5.17 15.26
C ASP A 116 1.10 -4.94 13.80
N THR A 117 0.13 -4.89 12.88
CA THR A 117 0.36 -4.78 11.43
C THR A 117 -0.25 -3.53 10.84
N LYS A 118 0.47 -2.91 9.90
CA LYS A 118 -0.02 -1.83 9.05
C LYS A 118 0.27 -2.11 7.58
N VAL A 119 -0.56 -1.52 6.72
CA VAL A 119 -0.42 -1.65 5.26
C VAL A 119 -0.27 -0.25 4.66
N ALA A 120 0.72 -0.09 3.79
CA ALA A 120 0.93 1.11 2.98
C ALA A 120 0.84 0.76 1.49
N ASP A 121 0.43 1.72 0.65
CA ASP A 121 0.45 1.57 -0.81
C ASP A 121 1.86 1.83 -1.38
N VAL A 122 2.04 1.61 -2.69
CA VAL A 122 3.30 1.91 -3.40
C VAL A 122 3.62 3.41 -3.50
N ALA A 123 2.73 4.30 -3.08
CA ALA A 123 3.01 5.73 -2.94
C ALA A 123 3.40 6.10 -1.49
N GLY A 124 3.47 5.10 -0.60
CA GLY A 124 3.80 5.23 0.80
C GLY A 124 2.66 5.73 1.68
N ASN A 125 1.44 5.82 1.16
CA ASN A 125 0.29 6.24 1.95
C ASN A 125 -0.24 5.06 2.76
N ALA A 126 -0.66 5.33 3.99
CA ALA A 126 -1.38 4.34 4.80
C ALA A 126 -2.65 3.90 4.07
N VAL A 127 -2.88 2.59 3.99
CA VAL A 127 -4.15 2.04 3.53
C VAL A 127 -5.07 1.92 4.75
N PRO A 128 -6.16 2.70 4.85
CA PRO A 128 -7.07 2.61 5.97
C PRO A 128 -7.91 1.34 5.84
N LEU A 129 -7.48 0.30 6.54
CA LEU A 129 -8.18 -0.96 6.71
C LEU A 129 -8.88 -0.95 8.07
N THR A 130 -10.13 -1.37 8.10
CA THR A 130 -10.80 -1.72 9.35
C THR A 130 -10.15 -2.96 9.97
N GLU A 131 -10.33 -3.18 11.27
CA GLU A 131 -9.82 -4.39 11.95
C GLU A 131 -10.29 -5.68 11.27
N LYS A 132 -11.53 -5.69 10.78
CA LYS A 132 -12.10 -6.83 10.04
C LYS A 132 -11.38 -7.06 8.71
N GLU A 133 -11.18 -6.01 7.92
CA GLU A 133 -10.50 -6.09 6.62
C GLU A 133 -9.03 -6.51 6.79
N LEU A 134 -8.36 -5.96 7.81
CA LEU A 134 -7.00 -6.32 8.18
C LEU A 134 -6.93 -7.79 8.60
N SER A 135 -7.79 -8.25 9.52
CA SER A 135 -7.80 -9.64 9.98
C SER A 135 -8.09 -10.65 8.87
N VAL A 136 -8.98 -10.32 7.93
CA VAL A 136 -9.30 -11.21 6.80
C VAL A 136 -8.14 -11.29 5.83
N GLY A 137 -7.52 -10.15 5.49
CA GLY A 137 -6.44 -10.10 4.52
C GLY A 137 -5.07 -10.55 5.04
N PHE A 138 -4.86 -10.49 6.37
CA PHE A 138 -3.58 -10.77 7.02
C PHE A 138 -3.05 -12.19 6.77
N LYS A 139 -3.91 -13.19 6.54
CA LYS A 139 -3.41 -14.55 6.32
C LYS A 139 -2.60 -14.68 5.03
N ASP A 140 -3.08 -14.05 3.96
CA ASP A 140 -2.58 -14.22 2.61
C ASP A 140 -1.94 -12.93 2.04
N ALA A 141 -1.75 -11.90 2.87
CA ALA A 141 -1.34 -10.55 2.47
C ALA A 141 -2.26 -9.98 1.36
N ARG A 142 -3.56 -10.31 1.41
CA ARG A 142 -4.55 -9.94 0.38
C ARG A 142 -5.71 -9.21 1.02
N TYR A 143 -5.61 -7.90 1.01
CA TYR A 143 -6.58 -7.02 1.63
C TYR A 143 -7.67 -6.63 0.64
N THR A 144 -8.90 -6.62 1.12
CA THR A 144 -10.03 -6.01 0.42
C THR A 144 -10.58 -4.95 1.34
N ARG A 145 -10.70 -3.72 0.83
CA ARG A 145 -11.33 -2.63 1.55
C ARG A 145 -12.49 -2.05 0.79
N THR A 146 -13.53 -1.65 1.51
CA THR A 146 -14.65 -0.94 0.91
C THR A 146 -14.52 0.55 1.16
N ASP A 147 -14.46 1.33 0.09
CA ASP A 147 -14.52 2.78 0.16
C ASP A 147 -15.92 3.27 -0.24
N SER A 148 -16.67 3.70 0.78
CA SER A 148 -18.02 4.24 0.65
C SER A 148 -18.04 5.77 0.59
N THR A 149 -16.89 6.44 0.44
CA THR A 149 -16.85 7.92 0.34
C THR A 149 -17.57 8.45 -0.89
N LEU A 150 -17.85 7.60 -1.88
CA LEU A 150 -18.75 7.89 -3.01
C LEU A 150 -20.24 7.85 -2.61
N GLY A 151 -20.59 7.18 -1.50
CA GLY A 151 -21.96 7.05 -0.98
C GLY A 151 -22.37 8.12 0.03
N GLY A 152 -21.45 9.01 0.45
CA GLY A 152 -21.70 10.11 1.38
C GLY A 152 -22.15 11.42 0.72
N ALA A 153 -22.56 11.40 -0.54
CA ALA A 153 -23.12 12.57 -1.23
C ALA A 153 -24.61 12.76 -0.89
N THR A 154 -24.94 12.86 0.40
CA THR A 154 -26.22 13.45 0.79
C THR A 154 -26.14 14.96 0.57
N GLY A 155 -26.51 15.39 -0.64
CA GLY A 155 -27.16 16.69 -0.84
C GLY A 155 -26.37 17.86 -1.43
N GLY A 156 -25.34 17.65 -2.26
CA GLY A 156 -24.67 18.77 -2.95
C GLY A 156 -24.08 18.41 -4.31
N ALA A 157 -24.20 19.32 -5.28
CA ALA A 157 -23.70 19.20 -6.67
C ALA A 157 -22.23 18.74 -6.77
N SER A 158 -21.42 19.03 -5.74
CA SER A 158 -20.01 18.64 -5.61
C SER A 158 -19.76 17.14 -5.45
N GLY A 159 -20.71 16.36 -4.92
CA GLY A 159 -20.58 14.91 -4.80
C GLY A 159 -20.70 14.21 -6.16
N ASN A 160 -21.56 14.75 -7.03
CA ASN A 160 -21.83 14.21 -8.35
C ASN A 160 -20.66 14.48 -9.32
N GLU A 161 -20.04 15.66 -9.25
CA GLU A 161 -18.86 16.01 -10.04
C GLU A 161 -17.62 15.18 -9.66
N ARG A 162 -17.41 14.92 -8.36
CA ARG A 162 -16.30 14.07 -7.91
C ARG A 162 -16.48 12.62 -8.35
N LEU A 163 -17.71 12.11 -8.30
CA LEU A 163 -18.06 10.78 -8.78
C LEU A 163 -17.91 10.69 -10.31
N GLN A 164 -18.42 11.66 -11.07
CA GLN A 164 -18.22 11.71 -12.52
C GLN A 164 -16.74 11.75 -12.88
N LYS A 165 -15.96 12.62 -12.22
CA LYS A 165 -14.52 12.72 -12.46
C LYS A 165 -13.78 11.44 -12.10
N ALA A 166 -14.22 10.69 -11.09
CA ALA A 166 -13.65 9.38 -10.72
C ALA A 166 -14.07 8.28 -11.72
N MET A 167 -15.31 8.29 -12.20
CA MET A 167 -15.81 7.36 -13.21
C MET A 167 -15.16 7.60 -14.58
N ASP A 168 -14.98 8.85 -14.96
CA ASP A 168 -14.29 9.25 -16.20
C ASP A 168 -12.81 8.85 -16.12
N GLN A 169 -12.17 9.03 -14.97
CA GLN A 169 -10.83 8.52 -14.71
C GLN A 169 -10.72 7.00 -14.84
N LEU A 170 -11.69 6.27 -14.29
CA LEU A 170 -11.73 4.82 -14.38
C LEU A 170 -11.92 4.35 -15.83
N ARG A 171 -12.79 5.03 -16.60
CA ARG A 171 -12.98 4.76 -18.02
C ARG A 171 -11.73 5.05 -18.83
N GLU A 172 -11.10 6.22 -18.63
CA GLU A 172 -9.82 6.56 -19.26
C GLU A 172 -8.74 5.54 -18.93
N THR A 173 -8.71 5.06 -17.68
CA THR A 173 -7.78 4.02 -17.24
C THR A 173 -8.02 2.69 -17.96
N GLN A 174 -9.28 2.27 -18.06
CA GLN A 174 -9.67 1.03 -18.73
C GLN A 174 -9.39 1.09 -20.24
N ASP A 175 -9.73 2.20 -20.90
CA ASP A 175 -9.50 2.40 -22.33
C ASP A 175 -8.01 2.43 -22.67
N ALA A 176 -7.20 3.09 -21.85
CA ALA A 176 -5.76 3.10 -22.02
C ALA A 176 -5.13 1.71 -21.82
N LEU A 177 -5.60 0.94 -20.84
CA LEU A 177 -5.16 -0.43 -20.61
C LEU A 177 -5.56 -1.36 -21.78
N ASP A 178 -6.75 -1.18 -22.36
CA ASP A 178 -7.19 -1.94 -23.53
C ASP A 178 -6.36 -1.60 -24.78
N ARG A 179 -6.08 -0.30 -25.02
CA ARG A 179 -5.21 0.15 -26.12
C ARG A 179 -3.78 -0.34 -25.97
N PHE A 180 -3.25 -0.32 -24.76
CA PHE A 180 -1.94 -0.89 -24.44
C PHE A 180 -1.87 -2.38 -24.75
N ARG A 181 -2.89 -3.17 -24.35
CA ARG A 181 -2.98 -4.59 -24.70
C ARG A 181 -3.06 -4.84 -26.20
N LYS A 182 -3.59 -3.88 -26.96
CA LYS A 182 -3.66 -3.90 -28.43
C LYS A 182 -2.37 -3.38 -29.10
N GLY A 183 -1.33 -3.08 -28.33
CA GLY A 183 0.00 -2.72 -28.82
C GLY A 183 0.32 -1.22 -28.79
N ASP A 184 -0.59 -0.36 -28.32
CA ASP A 184 -0.35 1.08 -28.17
C ASP A 184 0.34 1.37 -26.83
N THR A 185 1.66 1.30 -26.82
CA THR A 185 2.50 1.54 -25.63
C THR A 185 2.39 2.97 -25.09
N GLY A 186 1.91 3.93 -25.90
CA GLY A 186 1.70 5.32 -25.52
C GLY A 186 0.42 5.58 -24.73
N ALA A 187 -0.54 4.64 -24.76
CA ALA A 187 -1.85 4.84 -24.16
C ALA A 187 -1.81 4.99 -22.63
N LEU A 188 -0.83 4.39 -21.95
CA LEU A 188 -0.69 4.47 -20.49
C LEU A 188 0.01 5.75 -20.02
N LYS A 189 0.63 6.49 -20.93
CA LYS A 189 1.45 7.67 -20.63
C LYS A 189 0.71 8.73 -19.81
N PRO A 190 -0.53 9.14 -20.15
CA PRO A 190 -1.27 10.16 -19.40
C PRO A 190 -1.67 9.67 -18.00
N LEU A 191 -1.89 8.37 -17.83
CA LEU A 191 -2.24 7.76 -16.54
C LEU A 191 -1.05 7.71 -15.62
N LEU A 192 0.12 7.34 -16.15
CA LEU A 192 1.37 7.33 -15.41
C LEU A 192 1.77 8.75 -15.00
N GLU A 193 1.67 9.74 -15.90
CA GLU A 193 1.95 11.16 -15.61
C GLU A 193 1.03 11.72 -14.51
N ARG A 194 -0.22 11.27 -14.47
CA ARG A 194 -1.19 11.66 -13.45
C ARG A 194 -0.95 10.98 -12.11
N LEU A 195 -0.56 9.70 -12.11
CA LEU A 195 -0.25 8.95 -10.89
C LEU A 195 1.07 9.42 -10.24
N MET A 196 2.05 9.81 -11.06
CA MET A 196 3.37 10.26 -10.63
C MET A 196 3.44 11.76 -10.32
N GLY A 197 2.33 12.49 -10.44
CA GLY A 197 2.29 13.91 -10.11
C GLY A 197 3.11 14.79 -11.05
N ASN A 198 2.65 14.95 -12.29
CA ASN A 198 3.06 15.99 -13.26
C ASN A 198 4.57 16.20 -13.50
N SER A 199 5.43 15.25 -13.16
CA SER A 199 6.84 15.27 -13.55
C SER A 199 6.97 14.68 -14.95
N GLY A 200 7.10 15.56 -15.93
CA GLY A 200 7.12 15.26 -17.38
C GLY A 200 7.79 13.94 -17.75
N PHE A 201 7.00 13.05 -18.33
CA PHE A 201 7.43 11.73 -18.77
C PHE A 201 7.62 11.78 -20.29
N SER A 202 8.86 11.77 -20.78
CA SER A 202 9.10 11.60 -22.22
C SER A 202 9.29 10.12 -22.54
N VAL A 203 8.27 9.50 -23.13
CA VAL A 203 8.44 8.25 -23.89
C VAL A 203 8.82 8.66 -25.30
N SER A 204 10.06 8.39 -25.69
CA SER A 204 10.47 8.33 -27.09
C SER A 204 9.91 7.03 -27.70
N ALA A 205 9.27 7.19 -28.86
CA ALA A 205 8.68 6.13 -29.67
C ALA A 205 9.71 5.10 -30.14
#